data_AF-I4MVP8-F1
#
_entry.id   AF-I4MVP8-F1
#
_cell.length_a   1.000
_cell.length_b   1.000
_cell.length_c   1.000
_cell.angle_alpha   90.00
_cell.angle_beta   90.00
_cell.angle_gamma   90.00
#
_symmetry.space_group_name_H-M   'P 1'
#
loop_
_entity.id
_entity.type
_entity.pdbx_description
1 polymer ?
#
loop_
_entity_poly.entity_id
_entity_poly.type
_entity_poly.pdbx_seq_one_letter_code
_entity_poly.pdbx_strand_id
1 'polypeptide(L)'
;MRTFSILMAASLLAGCGDSAIQDAHKAVAYQLMDPASAQFREDRELADGSVCGQVNGKNSYGAYSGFGHYLARKGADGFQVVLDPQGSNASAAQACGYPLAAVPVAPPAQAPAAPVAGSKGPNEIAGVRWSVQLASTSAESASLMSKKLAGFGYSPYVAREDNVSRVFVGPFDSRSEATRKLDQLRHDHKIRGIVVRYRGVGDLPAPSVAHG
;
A
#
# COMPACT_ATOMS: atom_id res chain seq x y z
N MET A 1 -62.65 -4.11 -51.14
CA MET A 1 -61.90 -2.93 -50.65
C MET A 1 -61.88 -3.00 -49.13
N ARG A 2 -60.80 -3.50 -48.52
CA ARG A 2 -60.64 -3.53 -47.06
C ARG A 2 -59.24 -3.02 -46.77
N THR A 3 -59.16 -1.73 -46.47
CA THR A 3 -57.94 -0.99 -46.14
C THR A 3 -57.38 -1.54 -44.83
N PHE A 4 -56.33 -2.35 -44.92
CA PHE A 4 -55.51 -2.70 -43.77
C PHE A 4 -54.75 -1.45 -43.34
N SER A 5 -55.30 -0.75 -42.34
CA SER A 5 -54.58 0.33 -41.65
C SER A 5 -53.49 -0.30 -40.81
N ILE A 6 -52.27 -0.29 -41.33
CA ILE A 6 -51.05 -0.64 -40.59
C ILE A 6 -50.82 0.50 -39.59
N LEU A 7 -51.31 0.33 -38.37
CA LEU A 7 -50.89 1.13 -37.22
C LEU A 7 -49.44 0.77 -36.91
N MET A 8 -48.53 1.52 -37.55
CA MET A 8 -47.12 1.56 -37.22
C MET A 8 -46.99 2.20 -35.84
N ALA A 9 -47.04 1.36 -34.80
CA ALA A 9 -46.69 1.76 -33.44
C ALA A 9 -45.20 2.09 -33.43
N ALA A 10 -44.87 3.37 -33.60
CA ALA A 10 -43.56 3.91 -33.34
C ALA A 10 -43.26 3.74 -31.85
N SER A 11 -42.59 2.65 -31.50
CA SER A 11 -41.95 2.45 -30.20
C SER A 11 -40.90 3.55 -30.02
N LEU A 12 -41.29 4.62 -29.34
CA LEU A 12 -40.36 5.62 -28.81
C LEU A 12 -39.51 4.91 -27.76
N LEU A 13 -38.37 4.35 -28.16
CA LEU A 13 -37.30 4.01 -27.23
C LEU A 13 -36.84 5.31 -26.58
N ALA A 14 -37.35 5.61 -25.39
CA ALA A 14 -36.75 6.58 -24.48
C ALA A 14 -35.44 5.97 -23.95
N GLY A 15 -34.40 6.03 -24.78
CA GLY A 15 -33.07 5.51 -24.48
C GLY A 15 -32.02 6.57 -24.80
N CYS A 16 -32.03 7.69 -24.07
CA CYS A 16 -30.87 8.58 -24.02
C CYS A 16 -30.96 9.43 -22.75
N GLY A 17 -30.44 8.86 -21.67
CA GLY A 17 -30.17 9.57 -20.43
C GLY A 17 -29.10 8.75 -19.74
N ASP A 18 -27.85 9.20 -19.83
CA ASP A 18 -26.80 8.70 -18.95
C ASP A 18 -27.32 8.87 -17.53
N SER A 19 -27.59 7.74 -16.85
CA SER A 19 -28.04 7.82 -15.47
C SER A 19 -26.89 8.34 -14.61
N ALA A 20 -27.19 9.00 -13.48
CA ALA A 20 -26.14 9.43 -12.55
C ALA A 20 -25.22 8.26 -12.15
N ILE A 21 -25.77 7.03 -12.13
CA ILE A 21 -25.03 5.77 -11.96
C ILE A 21 -24.06 5.51 -13.11
N GLN A 22 -24.48 5.66 -14.38
CA GLN A 22 -23.58 5.47 -15.53
C GLN A 22 -22.44 6.48 -15.56
N ASP A 23 -22.70 7.74 -15.25
CA ASP A 23 -21.65 8.77 -15.19
C ASP A 23 -20.73 8.56 -13.97
N ALA A 24 -21.28 8.13 -12.84
CA ALA A 24 -20.48 7.70 -11.70
C ALA A 24 -19.60 6.49 -12.05
N HIS A 25 -20.12 5.49 -12.77
CA HIS A 25 -19.35 4.33 -13.22
C HIS A 25 -18.17 4.74 -14.09
N LYS A 26 -18.36 5.67 -15.04
CA LYS A 26 -17.25 6.22 -15.84
C LYS A 26 -16.19 6.84 -14.94
N ALA A 27 -16.59 7.74 -14.04
CA ALA A 27 -15.67 8.41 -13.13
C ALA A 27 -14.92 7.43 -12.22
N VAL A 28 -15.59 6.40 -11.71
CA VAL A 28 -15.00 5.38 -10.84
C VAL A 28 -14.05 4.48 -11.63
N ALA A 29 -14.42 4.06 -12.84
CA ALA A 29 -13.60 3.23 -13.70
C ALA A 29 -12.26 3.91 -14.05
N TYR A 30 -12.26 5.22 -14.30
CA TYR A 30 -11.03 5.97 -14.58
C TYR A 30 -10.04 6.02 -13.41
N GLN A 31 -10.46 5.70 -12.19
CA GLN A 31 -9.59 5.61 -11.01
C GLN A 31 -8.94 4.22 -10.86
N LEU A 32 -9.37 3.23 -11.65
CA LEU A 32 -8.81 1.88 -11.62
C LEU A 32 -7.57 1.77 -12.53
N MET A 33 -6.74 0.76 -12.25
CA MET A 33 -5.55 0.47 -13.06
C MET A 33 -5.91 0.14 -14.53
N ASP A 34 -6.98 -0.63 -14.73
CA ASP A 34 -7.57 -0.92 -16.04
C ASP A 34 -9.05 -0.49 -16.03
N PRO A 35 -9.38 0.70 -16.57
CA PRO A 35 -10.75 1.21 -16.57
C PRO A 35 -11.76 0.29 -17.27
N ALA A 36 -11.33 -0.42 -18.32
CA ALA A 36 -12.22 -1.31 -19.08
C ALA A 36 -12.55 -2.61 -18.32
N SER A 37 -11.81 -2.91 -17.25
CA SER A 37 -12.07 -4.05 -16.37
C SER A 37 -13.08 -3.79 -15.26
N ALA A 38 -13.60 -2.56 -15.14
CA ALA A 38 -14.49 -2.19 -14.05
C ALA A 38 -15.77 -3.04 -14.04
N GLN A 39 -16.03 -3.68 -12.90
CA GLN A 39 -17.26 -4.40 -12.63
C GLN A 39 -17.94 -3.75 -11.44
N PHE A 40 -19.21 -3.39 -11.59
CA PHE A 40 -19.99 -2.70 -10.56
C PHE A 40 -21.11 -3.60 -10.02
N ARG A 41 -21.43 -3.44 -8.74
CA ARG A 41 -22.58 -4.09 -8.09
C ARG A 41 -23.07 -3.29 -6.89
N GLU A 42 -24.30 -3.57 -6.49
CA GLU A 42 -24.96 -2.92 -5.34
C GLU A 42 -24.99 -1.39 -5.44
N ASP A 43 -25.14 -0.87 -6.66
CA ASP A 43 -25.18 0.57 -6.92
C ASP A 43 -26.45 1.20 -6.32
N ARG A 44 -26.28 2.34 -5.67
CA ARG A 44 -27.35 3.13 -5.08
C ARG A 44 -27.05 4.61 -5.21
N GLU A 45 -27.97 5.32 -5.81
CA GLU A 45 -27.97 6.79 -5.84
C GLU A 45 -28.53 7.35 -4.52
N LEU A 46 -27.92 8.43 -4.03
CA LEU A 46 -28.34 9.14 -2.82
C LEU A 46 -29.14 10.39 -3.17
N ALA A 47 -29.80 10.97 -2.16
CA ALA A 47 -30.64 12.16 -2.35
C ALA A 47 -29.86 13.40 -2.84
N ASP A 48 -28.54 13.45 -2.62
CA ASP A 48 -27.65 14.50 -3.11
C ASP A 48 -27.12 14.22 -4.54
N GLY A 49 -27.56 13.13 -5.18
CA GLY A 49 -27.10 12.67 -6.48
C GLY A 49 -25.73 12.00 -6.47
N SER A 50 -25.14 11.78 -5.29
CA SER A 50 -23.96 10.93 -5.14
C SER A 50 -24.32 9.47 -5.40
N VAL A 51 -23.35 8.66 -5.81
CA VAL A 51 -23.55 7.22 -6.07
C VAL A 51 -22.61 6.42 -5.20
N CYS A 52 -23.16 5.43 -4.50
CA CYS A 52 -22.43 4.45 -3.73
C CYS A 52 -22.60 3.07 -4.37
N GLY A 53 -21.59 2.22 -4.24
CA GLY A 53 -21.69 0.84 -4.68
C GLY A 53 -20.41 0.09 -4.38
N GLN A 54 -20.24 -1.02 -5.07
CA GLN A 54 -18.99 -1.77 -5.04
C GLN A 54 -18.42 -1.87 -6.45
N VAL A 55 -17.10 -1.76 -6.56
CA VAL A 55 -16.35 -1.88 -7.80
C VAL A 55 -15.23 -2.90 -7.65
N ASN A 56 -15.01 -3.68 -8.71
CA ASN A 56 -13.85 -4.56 -8.87
C ASN A 56 -13.14 -4.20 -10.18
N GLY A 57 -11.85 -4.46 -10.25
CA GLY A 57 -11.04 -4.22 -11.43
C GLY A 57 -9.76 -5.06 -11.39
N LYS A 58 -9.13 -5.20 -12.55
CA LYS A 58 -7.84 -5.90 -12.66
C LYS A 58 -6.74 -5.03 -12.06
N ASN A 59 -5.85 -5.66 -11.31
CA ASN A 59 -4.60 -5.06 -10.88
C ASN A 59 -3.54 -5.11 -12.01
N SER A 60 -2.33 -4.63 -11.74
CA SER A 60 -1.21 -4.63 -12.71
C SER A 60 -0.78 -6.03 -13.18
N TYR A 61 -1.20 -7.10 -12.49
CA TYR A 61 -0.93 -8.49 -12.87
C TYR A 61 -2.10 -9.11 -13.66
N GLY A 62 -3.14 -8.33 -13.97
CA GLY A 62 -4.31 -8.78 -14.73
C GLY A 62 -5.35 -9.56 -13.92
N ALA A 63 -5.19 -9.64 -12.59
CA ALA A 63 -6.07 -10.40 -11.70
C ALA A 63 -7.10 -9.51 -10.99
N TYR A 64 -8.31 -10.04 -10.81
CA TYR A 64 -9.35 -9.43 -9.98
C TYR A 64 -9.12 -9.78 -8.52
N SER A 65 -9.10 -8.76 -7.65
CA SER A 65 -8.76 -8.93 -6.22
C SER A 65 -10.00 -8.95 -5.31
N GLY A 66 -11.19 -8.71 -5.88
CA GLY A 66 -12.46 -8.70 -5.15
C GLY A 66 -13.14 -7.33 -5.25
N PHE A 67 -14.42 -7.30 -4.87
CA PHE A 67 -15.22 -6.08 -4.87
C PHE A 67 -14.89 -5.22 -3.65
N GLY A 68 -14.65 -3.94 -3.92
CA GLY A 68 -14.36 -2.90 -2.95
C GLY A 68 -15.43 -1.81 -2.96
N HIS A 69 -15.67 -1.13 -1.85
CA HIS A 69 -16.65 -0.04 -1.82
C HIS A 69 -16.16 1.18 -2.61
N TYR A 70 -17.08 1.95 -3.17
CA TYR A 70 -16.79 3.27 -3.70
C TYR A 70 -17.87 4.27 -3.32
N LEU A 71 -17.47 5.54 -3.25
CA LEU A 71 -18.35 6.69 -3.16
C LEU A 71 -17.98 7.67 -4.29
N ALA A 72 -18.92 7.92 -5.19
CA ALA A 72 -18.82 8.97 -6.19
C ALA A 72 -19.68 10.16 -5.74
N ARG A 73 -19.04 11.18 -5.15
CA ARG A 73 -19.73 12.39 -4.69
C ARG A 73 -20.03 13.31 -5.87
N LYS A 74 -21.28 13.74 -6.01
CA LYS A 74 -21.66 14.69 -7.06
C LYS A 74 -21.15 16.09 -6.71
N GLY A 75 -20.30 16.65 -7.56
CA GLY A 75 -19.79 18.00 -7.50
C GLY A 75 -20.23 18.85 -8.70
N ALA A 76 -19.80 20.12 -8.73
CA ALA A 76 -20.13 21.04 -9.82
C ALA A 76 -19.52 20.60 -11.17
N ASP A 77 -18.31 20.03 -11.13
CA ASP A 77 -17.54 19.62 -12.33
C ASP A 77 -17.60 18.11 -12.60
N GLY A 78 -18.54 17.39 -12.00
CA GLY A 78 -18.68 15.94 -12.12
C GLY A 78 -18.50 15.19 -10.80
N PHE A 79 -18.08 13.93 -10.86
CA PHE A 79 -17.97 13.07 -9.67
C PHE A 79 -16.58 13.11 -9.04
N GLN A 80 -16.52 13.37 -7.74
CA GLN A 80 -15.34 13.14 -6.91
C GLN A 80 -15.40 11.73 -6.34
N VAL A 81 -14.48 10.87 -6.80
CA VAL A 81 -14.48 9.46 -6.46
C VAL A 81 -13.58 9.16 -5.27
N VAL A 82 -14.11 8.41 -4.31
CA VAL A 82 -13.37 7.76 -3.23
C VAL A 82 -13.50 6.26 -3.41
N LEU A 83 -12.37 5.59 -3.66
CA LEU A 83 -12.28 4.13 -3.63
C LEU A 83 -11.94 3.67 -2.21
N ASP A 84 -12.72 2.75 -1.67
CA ASP A 84 -12.51 2.13 -0.37
C ASP A 84 -12.53 0.60 -0.48
N PRO A 85 -11.51 0.00 -1.12
CA PRO A 85 -11.49 -1.43 -1.38
C PRO A 85 -11.36 -2.29 -0.13
N GLN A 86 -11.02 -1.70 1.02
CA GLN A 86 -10.87 -2.39 2.29
C GLN A 86 -11.96 -1.99 3.31
N GLY A 87 -12.92 -1.14 2.93
CA GLY A 87 -13.97 -0.68 3.84
C GLY A 87 -13.44 0.11 5.04
N SER A 88 -12.29 0.77 4.94
CA SER A 88 -11.60 1.44 6.05
C SER A 88 -11.80 2.97 6.07
N ASN A 89 -12.51 3.52 5.08
CA ASN A 89 -12.77 4.96 5.00
C ASN A 89 -14.05 5.35 5.75
N ALA A 90 -13.90 5.91 6.95
CA ALA A 90 -15.01 6.36 7.81
C ALA A 90 -15.98 7.33 7.11
N SER A 91 -15.46 8.24 6.28
CA SER A 91 -16.30 9.22 5.59
C SER A 91 -17.12 8.59 4.47
N ALA A 92 -16.56 7.63 3.74
CA ALA A 92 -17.27 6.92 2.69
C ALA A 92 -18.26 5.91 3.29
N ALA A 93 -17.89 5.20 4.36
CA ALA A 93 -18.77 4.29 5.08
C ALA A 93 -19.99 5.00 5.66
N GLN A 94 -19.80 6.15 6.32
CA GLN A 94 -20.90 6.94 6.86
C GLN A 94 -21.83 7.48 5.74
N ALA A 95 -21.28 7.95 4.63
CA ALA A 95 -22.07 8.45 3.52
C ALA A 95 -22.87 7.33 2.83
N CYS A 96 -22.22 6.19 2.60
CA CYS A 96 -22.79 5.07 1.86
C CYS A 96 -23.48 4.02 2.74
N GLY A 97 -23.51 4.20 4.05
CA GLY A 97 -24.19 3.30 4.99
C GLY A 97 -23.69 1.85 4.95
N TYR A 98 -22.47 1.60 4.47
CA TYR A 98 -21.84 0.29 4.61
C TYR A 98 -21.15 0.21 5.96
N PRO A 99 -21.12 -0.98 6.62
CA PRO A 99 -20.34 -1.12 7.83
C PRO A 99 -18.91 -0.78 7.48
N LEU A 100 -18.26 0.08 8.26
CA LEU A 100 -16.81 0.09 8.26
C LEU A 100 -16.43 -1.37 8.42
N ALA A 101 -15.66 -1.90 7.46
CA ALA A 101 -14.96 -3.12 7.72
C ALA A 101 -14.30 -2.80 9.04
N ALA A 102 -14.65 -3.57 10.08
CA ALA A 102 -13.83 -3.57 11.26
C ALA A 102 -12.46 -3.77 10.63
N VAL A 103 -11.57 -2.78 10.75
CA VAL A 103 -10.13 -3.05 10.68
C VAL A 103 -10.09 -4.36 11.43
N PRO A 104 -9.76 -5.49 10.78
CA PRO A 104 -9.87 -6.76 11.44
C PRO A 104 -9.26 -6.46 12.78
N VAL A 105 -10.05 -6.65 13.84
CA VAL A 105 -9.45 -6.70 15.13
C VAL A 105 -8.61 -7.96 14.95
N ALA A 106 -7.38 -7.77 14.41
CA ALA A 106 -6.23 -8.48 14.85
C ALA A 106 -6.52 -8.57 16.34
N PRO A 107 -6.70 -9.78 16.89
CA PRO A 107 -7.10 -9.94 18.27
C PRO A 107 -6.37 -8.89 19.10
N PRO A 108 -7.12 -8.06 19.83
CA PRO A 108 -6.96 -6.60 19.90
C PRO A 108 -5.67 -6.01 19.32
N ALA A 109 -5.76 -5.19 18.27
CA ALA A 109 -4.70 -4.22 17.99
C ALA A 109 -4.75 -3.19 19.13
N GLN A 110 -3.78 -3.27 20.03
CA GLN A 110 -3.59 -2.32 21.12
C GLN A 110 -3.68 -0.88 20.56
N ALA A 111 -4.34 0.02 21.29
CA ALA A 111 -4.27 1.48 21.13
C ALA A 111 -2.83 1.93 20.81
N PRO A 112 -2.58 3.10 20.20
CA PRO A 112 -1.22 3.59 19.94
C PRO A 112 -0.44 3.55 21.25
N ALA A 113 0.32 2.48 21.42
CA ALA A 113 1.00 2.25 22.65
C ALA A 113 2.16 3.24 22.62
N ALA A 114 2.28 4.03 23.68
CA ALA A 114 3.60 4.39 24.17
C ALA A 114 4.55 3.20 23.90
N PRO A 115 5.75 3.44 23.34
CA PRO A 115 6.56 2.43 22.68
C PRO A 115 6.54 1.14 23.49
N VAL A 116 5.86 0.11 22.95
CA VAL A 116 5.80 -1.19 23.61
C VAL A 116 7.20 -1.76 23.60
N ALA A 117 7.87 -1.60 24.73
CA ALA A 117 8.95 -2.46 25.13
C ALA A 117 8.46 -3.92 24.99
N GLY A 118 8.95 -4.63 23.98
CA GLY A 118 9.09 -6.09 24.06
C GLY A 118 8.27 -6.99 23.14
N SER A 119 7.56 -6.53 22.11
CA SER A 119 6.88 -7.46 21.19
C SER A 119 7.77 -7.92 20.04
N LYS A 120 8.46 -9.04 20.29
CA LYS A 120 9.24 -9.82 19.31
C LYS A 120 8.32 -10.38 18.23
N GLY A 121 8.48 -9.91 16.98
CA GLY A 121 7.84 -10.52 15.82
C GLY A 121 8.23 -12.00 15.59
N PRO A 122 7.59 -12.72 14.66
CA PRO A 122 7.80 -14.15 14.42
C PRO A 122 9.22 -14.56 14.01
N ASN A 123 10.10 -13.59 13.72
CA ASN A 123 11.52 -13.77 13.42
C ASN A 123 12.43 -12.98 14.37
N GLU A 124 11.89 -12.54 15.51
CA GLU A 124 12.60 -11.71 16.46
C GLU A 124 13.13 -12.55 17.60
N ILE A 125 14.44 -12.45 17.80
CA ILE A 125 15.17 -13.33 18.68
C ILE A 125 15.53 -12.54 19.92
N ALA A 126 15.17 -13.11 21.07
CA ALA A 126 15.50 -12.57 22.37
C ALA A 126 16.99 -12.31 22.53
N GLY A 127 17.36 -11.07 22.87
CA GLY A 127 18.75 -10.69 23.12
C GLY A 127 19.60 -10.50 21.87
N VAL A 128 19.01 -10.52 20.66
CA VAL A 128 19.73 -10.29 19.41
C VAL A 128 19.41 -8.91 18.88
N ARG A 129 20.47 -8.11 18.70
CA ARG A 129 20.38 -6.81 18.03
C ARG A 129 20.34 -7.00 16.51
N TRP A 130 19.79 -6.05 15.78
CA TRP A 130 19.56 -6.11 14.34
C TRP A 130 20.18 -4.92 13.64
N SER A 131 20.54 -5.07 12.38
CA SER A 131 21.09 -3.98 11.57
C SER A 131 20.67 -4.11 10.12
N VAL A 132 20.51 -2.96 9.48
CA VAL A 132 20.14 -2.88 8.07
C VAL A 132 21.42 -2.74 7.26
N GLN A 133 21.74 -3.76 6.48
CA GLN A 133 22.85 -3.71 5.53
C GLN A 133 22.36 -3.10 4.22
N LEU A 134 22.95 -1.96 3.81
CA LEU A 134 22.47 -1.21 2.64
C LEU A 134 23.27 -1.56 1.37
N ALA A 135 24.60 -1.56 1.45
CA ALA A 135 25.46 -1.94 0.33
C ALA A 135 26.89 -2.26 0.79
N SER A 136 27.55 -3.12 0.01
CA SER A 136 28.99 -3.38 0.08
C SER A 136 29.67 -2.52 -1.00
N THR A 137 30.60 -1.65 -0.63
CA THR A 137 31.26 -0.72 -1.57
C THR A 137 32.69 -0.38 -1.12
N SER A 138 33.40 0.45 -1.88
CA SER A 138 34.75 0.92 -1.51
C SER A 138 34.73 1.78 -0.24
N ALA A 139 35.87 1.91 0.44
CA ALA A 139 35.98 2.68 1.68
C ALA A 139 35.52 4.15 1.54
N GLU A 140 35.84 4.78 0.41
CA GLU A 140 35.43 6.17 0.13
C GLU A 140 33.91 6.27 -0.08
N SER A 141 33.35 5.39 -0.91
CA SER A 141 31.91 5.34 -1.18
C SER A 141 31.09 5.04 0.09
N ALA A 142 31.61 4.18 0.96
CA ALA A 142 31.01 3.89 2.25
C ALA A 142 31.03 5.10 3.20
N SER A 143 32.10 5.89 3.17
CA SER A 143 32.21 7.12 3.97
C SER A 143 31.25 8.23 3.51
N LEU A 144 31.03 8.35 2.20
CA LEU A 144 30.06 9.29 1.64
C LEU A 144 28.62 8.88 1.98
N MET A 145 28.32 7.59 1.88
CA MET A 145 27.00 7.05 2.19
C MET A 145 26.67 7.15 3.68
N SER A 146 27.64 6.87 4.56
CA SER A 146 27.47 7.06 6.01
C SER A 146 27.25 8.52 6.37
N LYS A 147 28.00 9.48 5.81
CA LYS A 147 27.73 10.91 6.03
C LYS A 147 26.31 11.31 5.58
N LYS A 148 25.86 10.80 4.43
CA LYS A 148 24.51 11.07 3.91
C LYS A 148 23.42 10.50 4.82
N LEU A 149 23.59 9.25 5.30
CA LEU A 149 22.67 8.60 6.23
C LEU A 149 22.64 9.29 7.60
N ALA A 150 23.79 9.76 8.09
CA ALA A 150 23.87 10.58 9.29
C ALA A 150 23.13 11.91 9.13
N GLY A 151 23.23 12.55 7.96
CA GLY A 151 22.46 13.75 7.61
C GLY A 151 20.95 13.53 7.56
N PHE A 152 20.51 12.30 7.32
CA PHE A 152 19.10 11.90 7.39
C PHE A 152 18.65 11.47 8.79
N GLY A 153 19.52 11.60 9.80
CA GLY A 153 19.22 11.26 11.19
C GLY A 153 19.28 9.76 11.50
N TYR A 154 19.92 8.95 10.64
CA TYR A 154 20.22 7.55 10.96
C TYR A 154 21.58 7.43 11.67
N SER A 155 21.80 6.30 12.37
CA SER A 155 23.08 5.94 12.97
C SER A 155 23.80 4.89 12.12
N PRO A 156 24.55 5.28 11.08
CA PRO A 156 25.29 4.35 10.25
C PRO A 156 26.61 3.93 10.92
N TYR A 157 27.01 2.68 10.71
CA TYR A 157 28.36 2.20 11.01
C TYR A 157 28.86 1.36 9.85
N VAL A 158 30.18 1.33 9.67
CA VAL A 158 30.83 0.60 8.58
C VAL A 158 31.60 -0.56 9.19
N ALA A 159 31.28 -1.79 8.77
CA ALA A 159 32.16 -2.91 9.02
C ALA A 159 33.11 -3.06 7.82
N ARG A 160 34.41 -3.10 8.11
CA ARG A 160 35.43 -3.42 7.11
C ARG A 160 35.70 -4.92 7.17
N GLU A 161 35.57 -5.57 6.03
CA GLU A 161 35.93 -6.97 5.84
C GLU A 161 36.76 -7.03 4.56
N ASP A 162 38.02 -7.42 4.70
CA ASP A 162 39.04 -7.39 3.64
C ASP A 162 39.14 -6.02 2.93
N ASN A 163 38.82 -5.97 1.64
CA ASN A 163 38.88 -4.78 0.78
C ASN A 163 37.49 -4.18 0.50
N VAL A 164 36.46 -4.60 1.24
CA VAL A 164 35.07 -4.20 1.02
C VAL A 164 34.49 -3.59 2.30
N SER A 165 33.95 -2.38 2.16
CA SER A 165 33.29 -1.67 3.25
C SER A 165 31.79 -1.89 3.18
N ARG A 166 31.23 -2.50 4.21
CA ARG A 166 29.79 -2.77 4.32
C ARG A 166 29.15 -1.71 5.20
N VAL A 167 28.23 -0.94 4.62
CA VAL A 167 27.50 0.10 5.34
C VAL A 167 26.26 -0.52 5.98
N PHE A 168 26.19 -0.36 7.30
CA PHE A 168 25.06 -0.78 8.11
C PHE A 168 24.40 0.42 8.77
N VAL A 169 23.12 0.29 9.11
CA VAL A 169 22.37 1.22 9.95
C VAL A 169 21.80 0.45 11.12
N GLY A 170 21.98 0.97 12.33
CA GLY A 170 21.71 0.27 13.59
C GLY A 170 22.94 0.34 14.49
N PRO A 171 23.07 -0.47 15.54
CA PRO A 171 22.21 -1.60 15.94
C PRO A 171 20.85 -1.19 16.53
N PHE A 172 19.81 -1.88 16.09
CA PHE A 172 18.44 -1.80 16.60
C PHE A 172 18.16 -2.95 17.55
N ASP A 173 17.37 -2.73 18.60
CA ASP A 173 17.07 -3.77 19.59
C ASP A 173 15.97 -4.73 19.13
N SER A 174 15.26 -4.37 18.05
CA SER A 174 14.23 -5.20 17.42
C SER A 174 14.43 -5.34 15.91
N ARG A 175 14.07 -6.52 15.38
CA ARG A 175 14.06 -6.77 13.93
C ARG A 175 13.01 -5.90 13.26
N SER A 176 11.90 -5.70 13.96
CA SER A 176 10.77 -4.89 13.52
C SER A 176 11.20 -3.43 13.25
N GLU A 177 12.01 -2.84 14.14
CA GLU A 177 12.54 -1.49 13.94
C GLU A 177 13.51 -1.42 12.76
N ALA A 178 14.42 -2.39 12.64
CA ALA A 178 15.33 -2.48 11.50
C ALA A 178 14.55 -2.60 10.16
N THR A 179 13.47 -3.38 10.14
CA THR A 179 12.61 -3.54 8.95
C THR A 179 11.93 -2.24 8.56
N ARG A 180 11.32 -1.53 9.52
CA ARG A 180 10.69 -0.23 9.27
C ARG A 180 11.68 0.79 8.71
N LYS A 181 12.89 0.83 9.25
CA LYS A 181 13.96 1.73 8.79
C LYS A 181 14.44 1.37 7.38
N LEU A 182 14.56 0.08 7.07
CA LEU A 182 14.87 -0.38 5.72
C LEU A 182 13.77 0.00 4.71
N ASP A 183 12.50 -0.19 5.06
CA ASP A 183 11.37 0.14 4.19
C ASP A 183 11.30 1.64 3.91
N GLN A 184 11.57 2.48 4.91
CA GLN A 184 11.67 3.93 4.76
C GLN A 184 12.82 4.31 3.82
N LEU A 185 14.02 3.75 4.04
CA LEU A 185 15.18 3.98 3.16
C LEU A 185 14.91 3.56 1.70
N ARG A 186 14.15 2.47 1.52
CA ARG A 186 13.74 1.99 0.19
C ARG A 186 12.71 2.91 -0.47
N HIS A 187 11.76 3.44 0.29
CA HIS A 187 10.71 4.31 -0.24
C HIS A 187 11.24 5.70 -0.55
N ASP A 188 11.86 6.35 0.43
CA ASP A 188 12.22 7.78 0.40
C ASP A 188 13.49 8.01 -0.40
N HIS A 189 14.50 7.16 -0.17
CA HIS A 189 15.83 7.36 -0.72
C HIS A 189 16.20 6.35 -1.81
N LYS A 190 15.28 5.42 -2.15
CA LYS A 190 15.50 4.32 -3.11
C LYS A 190 16.74 3.48 -2.77
N ILE A 191 17.13 3.47 -1.50
CA ILE A 191 18.26 2.69 -0.99
C ILE A 191 17.75 1.30 -0.63
N ARG A 192 18.27 0.29 -1.32
CA ARG A 192 17.94 -1.12 -1.03
C ARG A 192 18.87 -1.66 0.05
N GLY A 193 18.45 -2.73 0.70
CA GLY A 193 19.22 -3.36 1.75
C GLY A 193 18.52 -4.60 2.29
N ILE A 194 19.14 -5.23 3.29
CA ILE A 194 18.62 -6.40 3.98
C ILE A 194 18.76 -6.24 5.49
N VAL A 195 17.78 -6.75 6.25
CA VAL A 195 17.87 -6.80 7.71
C VAL A 195 18.66 -8.03 8.12
N VAL A 196 19.79 -7.82 8.80
CA VAL A 196 20.68 -8.87 9.30
C VAL A 196 20.79 -8.78 10.82
N ARG A 197 21.17 -9.89 11.45
CA ARG A 197 21.53 -9.86 12.87
C ARG A 197 22.77 -8.99 13.04
N TYR A 198 22.73 -8.07 14.00
CA TYR A 198 23.90 -7.32 14.42
C TYR A 198 24.88 -8.31 15.04
N ARG A 199 26.00 -8.51 14.35
CA ARG A 199 27.19 -9.08 14.96
C ARG A 199 27.99 -7.90 15.48
N GLY A 200 28.17 -7.83 16.80
CA GLY A 200 29.04 -6.83 17.40
C GLY A 200 30.42 -6.89 16.75
N VAL A 201 31.12 -5.76 16.75
CA VAL A 201 32.53 -5.67 16.34
C VAL A 201 33.35 -6.53 17.32
N GLY A 202 33.45 -7.83 17.02
CA GLY A 202 33.93 -8.89 17.92
C GLY A 202 33.58 -10.30 17.44
N ASP A 203 32.48 -10.46 16.69
CA ASP A 203 32.04 -11.74 16.09
C ASP A 203 32.18 -11.76 14.55
N LEU A 204 33.25 -11.14 14.04
CA LEU A 204 33.74 -11.57 12.74
C LEU A 204 34.15 -13.04 12.91
N PRO A 205 33.75 -13.98 12.02
CA PRO A 205 34.50 -15.22 11.95
C PRO A 205 35.97 -14.80 11.85
N ALA A 206 36.80 -15.33 12.76
CA ALA A 206 38.24 -15.23 12.60
C ALA A 206 38.55 -15.49 11.12
N PRO A 207 39.43 -14.70 10.47
CA PRO A 207 39.82 -14.98 9.09
C PRO A 207 40.12 -16.47 9.05
N SER A 208 39.36 -17.21 8.24
CA SER A 208 39.53 -18.64 8.09
C SER A 208 41.00 -18.82 7.78
N VAL A 209 41.78 -19.24 8.78
CA VAL A 209 43.16 -19.60 8.60
C VAL A 209 43.08 -20.87 7.78
N ALA A 210 43.10 -20.71 6.46
CA ALA A 210 43.43 -21.79 5.56
C ALA A 210 44.92 -22.08 5.82
N HIS A 211 45.14 -22.99 6.75
CA HIS A 211 46.37 -23.73 6.88
C HIS A 211 46.54 -24.60 5.64
N GLY A 212 47.74 -24.54 5.03
CA GLY A 212 48.23 -25.55 4.08
C GLY A 212 48.22 -25.11 2.64
#